data_AF-A0A9Q3YUN4-F1
#
_entry.id   AF-A0A9Q3YUN4-F1
#
_cell.length_a   1.000
_cell.length_b   1.000
_cell.length_c   1.000
_cell.angle_alpha   90.00
_cell.angle_beta   90.00
_cell.angle_gamma   90.00
#
_symmetry.space_group_name_H-M   'P 1'
#
loop_
_entity.id
_entity.type
_entity.pdbx_description
1 polymer ?
#
loop_
_entity_poly.entity_id
_entity_poly.type
_entity_poly.pdbx_seq_one_letter_code
_entity_poly.pdbx_strand_id
1 'polypeptide(L)'
;MANNNFYIQYHNADKLQCFPTKNVDFNSLVSDITLNDTIKEDSWIYTTKKKTVEKSIGNRCFLIVGKTENKIKNYYLWCHFEILDYEDTPHEVIVKGNGHDLKHPILLNNLPEFDDFKKFCGNFGIGFQNISNHNFSQTLYSYINEIKLNHKLLDRKIFLEKEIHQLNNIILSNETEKKCR
;
A
#
# COMPACT_ATOMS: atom_id res chain seq x y z
N MET A 1 -24.89 -4.34 -1.39
CA MET A 1 -23.49 -4.59 -1.01
C MET A 1 -22.64 -3.72 -1.92
N ALA A 2 -21.73 -2.91 -1.39
CA ALA A 2 -20.83 -2.14 -2.26
C ALA A 2 -19.99 -3.13 -3.07
N ASN A 3 -20.09 -3.07 -4.40
CA ASN A 3 -19.21 -3.83 -5.28
C ASN A 3 -17.82 -3.21 -5.15
N ASN A 4 -16.99 -3.74 -4.26
CA ASN A 4 -15.59 -3.32 -4.15
C ASN A 4 -14.89 -3.76 -5.43
N ASN A 5 -14.77 -2.87 -6.40
CA ASN A 5 -13.92 -3.16 -7.54
C ASN A 5 -12.46 -2.97 -7.15
N PHE A 6 -11.63 -3.84 -7.68
CA PHE A 6 -10.19 -3.77 -7.49
C PHE A 6 -9.52 -3.46 -8.81
N TYR A 7 -8.56 -2.55 -8.74
CA TYR A 7 -7.74 -2.15 -9.86
C TYR A 7 -6.28 -2.40 -9.54
N ILE A 8 -5.47 -2.51 -10.59
CA ILE A 8 -4.03 -2.64 -10.46
C ILE A 8 -3.32 -1.68 -11.41
N GLN A 9 -2.16 -1.21 -10.98
CA GLN A 9 -1.13 -0.63 -11.85
C GLN A 9 0.16 -1.43 -11.71
N TYR A 10 0.90 -1.57 -12.80
CA TYR A 10 2.25 -2.15 -12.79
C TYR A 10 3.31 -1.08 -13.06
N HIS A 11 4.40 -1.14 -12.30
CA HIS A 11 5.57 -0.30 -12.45
C HIS A 11 6.80 -1.17 -12.68
N ASN A 12 7.43 -1.05 -13.85
CA ASN A 12 8.67 -1.76 -14.17
C ASN A 12 9.87 -0.95 -13.68
N ALA A 13 10.32 -1.21 -12.45
CA ALA A 13 11.41 -0.47 -11.83
C ALA A 13 12.72 -0.61 -12.63
N ASP A 14 12.98 -1.77 -13.25
CA ASP A 14 14.17 -1.93 -14.09
C ASP A 14 14.15 -1.02 -15.32
N LYS A 15 12.98 -0.76 -15.91
CA LYS A 15 12.87 0.12 -17.08
C LYS A 15 13.02 1.59 -16.68
N LEU A 16 12.50 1.96 -15.52
CA LEU A 16 12.46 3.33 -15.02
C LEU A 16 13.70 3.71 -14.21
N GLN A 17 14.52 2.70 -13.81
CA GLN A 17 15.71 2.87 -12.98
C GLN A 17 15.42 3.56 -11.65
N CYS A 18 14.20 3.39 -11.14
CA CYS A 18 13.76 3.95 -9.87
C CYS A 18 12.59 3.14 -9.28
N PHE A 19 12.35 3.35 -8.00
CA PHE A 19 11.14 2.88 -7.33
C PHE A 19 10.07 3.99 -7.27
N PRO A 20 8.78 3.65 -7.09
CA PRO A 20 7.71 4.66 -6.99
C PRO A 20 7.86 5.59 -5.78
N THR A 21 8.40 5.09 -4.67
CA THR A 21 8.62 5.89 -3.46
C THR A 21 9.90 6.70 -3.59
N LYS A 22 9.81 8.01 -3.30
CA LYS A 22 10.95 8.94 -3.36
C LYS A 22 12.05 8.53 -2.37
N ASN A 23 13.30 8.81 -2.72
CA ASN A 23 14.49 8.61 -1.90
C ASN A 23 14.77 7.15 -1.50
N VAL A 24 14.21 6.19 -2.22
CA VAL A 24 14.56 4.77 -2.07
C VAL A 24 15.71 4.45 -3.03
N ASP A 25 16.80 3.90 -2.50
CA ASP A 25 17.93 3.47 -3.32
C ASP A 25 17.55 2.29 -4.22
N PHE A 26 17.66 2.49 -5.53
CA PHE A 26 17.32 1.49 -6.54
C PHE A 26 18.22 0.24 -6.49
N ASN A 27 19.44 0.37 -5.97
CA ASN A 27 20.40 -0.73 -5.90
C ASN A 27 20.21 -1.63 -4.66
N SER A 28 19.45 -1.16 -3.68
CA SER A 28 19.13 -1.93 -2.48
C SER A 28 18.20 -3.10 -2.83
N LEU A 29 18.37 -4.22 -2.13
CA LEU A 29 17.41 -5.33 -2.21
C LEU A 29 16.07 -4.89 -1.64
N VAL A 30 14.96 -5.26 -2.30
CA VAL A 30 13.62 -4.84 -1.87
C VAL A 30 13.28 -5.40 -0.48
N SER A 31 13.85 -6.55 -0.10
CA SER A 31 13.70 -7.12 1.24
C SER A 31 14.23 -6.23 2.37
N ASP A 32 15.20 -5.38 2.05
CA ASP A 32 15.91 -4.56 3.04
C ASP A 32 15.32 -3.15 3.13
N ILE A 33 14.37 -2.84 2.24
CA ILE A 33 13.70 -1.55 2.19
C ILE A 33 12.62 -1.46 3.27
N THR A 34 12.64 -0.36 4.00
CA THR A 34 11.57 0.06 4.90
C THR A 34 10.97 1.36 4.39
N LEU A 35 9.71 1.32 3.99
CA LEU A 35 8.99 2.48 3.47
C LEU A 35 8.26 3.22 4.59
N ASN A 36 8.00 4.50 4.35
CA ASN A 36 7.08 5.27 5.18
C ASN A 36 5.63 4.89 4.82
N ASP A 37 4.94 4.25 5.76
CA ASP A 37 3.57 3.75 5.64
C ASP A 37 2.52 4.74 6.15
N THR A 38 2.89 6.00 6.39
CA THR A 38 1.92 7.05 6.71
C THR A 38 0.92 7.24 5.57
N ILE A 39 -0.34 7.38 5.95
CA ILE A 39 -1.42 7.70 5.02
C ILE A 39 -1.16 9.07 4.37
N LYS A 40 -1.21 9.12 3.03
CA LYS A 40 -1.00 10.32 2.24
C LYS A 40 -2.10 10.49 1.18
N GLU A 41 -2.49 11.74 0.97
CA GLU A 41 -3.31 12.19 -0.15
C GLU A 41 -2.38 12.74 -1.22
N ASP A 42 -2.13 11.97 -2.27
CA ASP A 42 -1.11 12.29 -3.26
C ASP A 42 -1.51 11.76 -4.66
N SER A 43 -0.70 12.10 -5.65
CA SER A 43 -0.68 11.45 -6.96
C SER A 43 0.03 10.11 -6.83
N TRP A 44 -0.67 9.03 -7.20
CA TRP A 44 -0.19 7.67 -7.00
C TRP A 44 0.34 7.02 -8.26
N ILE A 45 -0.38 7.19 -9.37
CA ILE A 45 -0.04 6.57 -10.65
C ILE A 45 -0.34 7.50 -11.82
N TYR A 46 0.34 7.23 -12.92
CA TYR A 46 0.18 7.91 -14.20
C TYR A 46 -0.22 6.88 -15.26
N THR A 47 -1.24 7.17 -16.06
CA THR A 47 -1.75 6.23 -17.05
C THR A 47 -2.42 6.93 -18.23
N THR A 48 -2.41 6.31 -19.40
CA THR A 48 -3.14 6.81 -20.58
C THR A 48 -4.60 6.30 -20.63
N LYS A 49 -5.03 5.51 -19.64
CA LYS A 49 -6.32 4.80 -19.62
C LYS A 49 -7.46 5.61 -19.00
N LYS A 50 -7.73 6.82 -19.50
CA LYS A 50 -8.75 7.75 -18.95
C LYS A 50 -10.10 7.10 -18.63
N LYS A 51 -10.70 6.37 -19.59
CA LYS A 51 -11.99 5.70 -19.40
C LYS A 51 -12.00 4.64 -18.29
N THR A 52 -10.85 4.00 -18.04
CA THR A 52 -10.71 3.06 -16.93
C THR A 52 -10.61 3.82 -15.61
N VAL A 53 -9.89 4.95 -15.60
CA VAL A 53 -9.76 5.83 -14.42
C VAL A 53 -11.12 6.36 -13.99
N GLU A 54 -11.92 6.88 -14.92
CA GLU A 54 -13.28 7.38 -14.65
C GLU A 54 -14.17 6.32 -13.95
N LYS A 55 -14.07 5.05 -14.37
CA LYS A 55 -14.82 3.92 -13.78
C LYS A 55 -14.24 3.44 -12.44
N SER A 56 -13.04 3.88 -12.11
CA SER A 56 -12.30 3.42 -10.94
C SER A 56 -12.45 4.34 -9.73
N ILE A 57 -13.01 5.54 -9.91
CA ILE A 57 -13.30 6.47 -8.80
C ILE A 57 -14.13 5.78 -7.71
N GLY A 58 -13.75 5.98 -6.45
CA GLY A 58 -14.32 5.36 -5.26
C GLY A 58 -13.91 3.91 -5.04
N ASN A 59 -12.99 3.37 -5.85
CA ASN A 59 -12.52 1.98 -5.73
C ASN A 59 -11.04 1.93 -5.34
N ARG A 60 -10.54 0.73 -5.04
CA ARG A 60 -9.16 0.53 -4.59
C ARG A 60 -8.23 0.12 -5.72
N CYS A 61 -7.04 0.68 -5.72
CA CYS A 61 -5.94 0.29 -6.59
C CYS A 61 -4.77 -0.29 -5.79
N PHE A 62 -4.14 -1.32 -6.35
CA PHE A 62 -2.88 -1.88 -5.89
C PHE A 62 -1.77 -1.52 -6.88
N LEU A 63 -0.60 -1.14 -6.36
CA LEU A 63 0.60 -0.95 -7.19
C LEU A 63 1.51 -2.16 -7.05
N ILE A 64 1.76 -2.84 -8.17
CA ILE A 64 2.78 -3.89 -8.25
C ILE A 64 4.05 -3.30 -8.88
N VAL A 65 5.17 -3.51 -8.22
CA VAL A 65 6.50 -3.12 -8.71
C VAL A 65 7.28 -4.36 -9.13
N GLY A 66 7.79 -4.36 -10.35
CA GLY A 66 8.68 -5.40 -10.85
C GLY A 66 10.14 -4.96 -10.83
N LYS A 67 11.01 -5.71 -10.13
CA LYS A 67 12.46 -5.46 -10.03
C LYS A 67 13.23 -6.76 -10.30
N THR A 68 14.31 -6.68 -11.07
CA THR A 68 15.19 -7.82 -11.29
C THR A 68 16.26 -7.83 -10.21
N GLU A 69 16.35 -8.93 -9.46
CA GLU A 69 17.36 -9.17 -8.43
C GLU A 69 17.97 -10.55 -8.69
N ASN A 70 19.30 -10.66 -8.63
CA ASN A 70 19.98 -11.94 -8.90
C ASN A 70 19.54 -12.63 -10.21
N LYS A 71 19.30 -11.84 -11.27
CA LYS A 71 18.82 -12.28 -12.61
C LYS A 71 17.38 -12.82 -12.65
N ILE A 72 16.62 -12.71 -11.56
CA ILE A 72 15.22 -13.14 -11.49
C ILE A 72 14.33 -11.91 -11.36
N LYS A 73 13.24 -11.87 -12.14
CA LYS A 73 12.25 -10.80 -12.04
C LYS A 73 11.33 -11.08 -10.84
N ASN A 74 11.46 -10.25 -9.81
CA ASN A 74 10.59 -10.26 -8.64
C ASN A 74 9.48 -9.20 -8.79
N TYR A 75 8.32 -9.50 -8.23
CA TYR A 75 7.12 -8.67 -8.22
C TYR A 75 6.68 -8.45 -6.79
N TYR A 76 6.50 -7.19 -6.43
CA TYR A 76 6.16 -6.79 -5.07
C TYR A 76 4.86 -6.01 -5.06
N LEU A 77 3.95 -6.35 -4.15
CA LEU A 77 2.90 -5.42 -3.76
C LEU A 77 3.54 -4.27 -2.99
N TRP A 78 3.49 -3.07 -3.58
CA TRP A 78 4.26 -1.91 -3.11
C TRP A 78 3.41 -0.97 -2.28
N CYS A 79 2.23 -0.62 -2.78
CA CYS A 79 1.29 0.25 -2.09
C CYS A 79 -0.15 -0.08 -2.50
N HIS A 80 -1.09 0.52 -1.79
CA HIS A 80 -2.49 0.55 -2.17
C HIS A 80 -3.10 1.90 -1.82
N PHE A 81 -4.12 2.28 -2.56
CA PHE A 81 -4.82 3.54 -2.36
C PHE A 81 -6.26 3.45 -2.86
N GLU A 82 -7.14 4.22 -2.23
CA GLU A 82 -8.46 4.51 -2.76
C GLU A 82 -8.35 5.62 -3.80
N ILE A 83 -8.94 5.39 -4.97
CA ILE A 83 -8.95 6.35 -6.07
C ILE A 83 -10.06 7.35 -5.79
N LEU A 84 -9.70 8.61 -5.55
CA LEU A 84 -10.66 9.65 -5.19
C LEU A 84 -10.88 10.63 -6.34
N ASP A 85 -9.84 10.93 -7.10
CA ASP A 85 -9.89 11.92 -8.17
C ASP A 85 -8.85 11.63 -9.26
N TYR A 86 -8.90 12.35 -10.37
CA TYR A 86 -7.86 12.34 -11.38
C TYR A 86 -7.70 13.70 -12.05
N GLU A 87 -6.50 13.97 -12.56
CA GLU A 87 -6.20 15.13 -13.38
C GLU A 87 -5.84 14.66 -14.80
N ASP A 88 -6.50 15.25 -15.80
CA ASP A 88 -6.22 14.98 -17.20
C ASP A 88 -5.16 15.97 -17.72
N THR A 89 -4.08 15.44 -18.25
CA THR A 89 -3.00 16.22 -18.88
C THR A 89 -2.94 15.91 -20.38
N PRO A 90 -2.23 16.70 -21.18
CA PRO A 90 -2.10 16.43 -22.62
C PRO A 90 -1.51 15.06 -22.97
N HIS A 91 -0.81 14.41 -22.04
CA HIS A 91 -0.07 13.16 -22.30
C HIS A 91 -0.60 11.97 -21.52
N GLU A 92 -1.13 12.20 -20.32
CA GLU A 92 -1.55 11.15 -19.41
C GLU A 92 -2.57 11.64 -18.38
N VAL A 93 -3.16 10.68 -17.68
CA VAL A 93 -4.05 10.90 -16.56
C VAL A 93 -3.29 10.62 -15.27
N ILE A 94 -3.26 11.61 -14.39
CA ILE A 94 -2.68 11.53 -13.05
C ILE A 94 -3.79 11.07 -12.10
N VAL A 95 -3.64 9.91 -11.48
CA VAL A 95 -4.64 9.37 -10.55
C VAL A 95 -4.27 9.77 -9.12
N LYS A 96 -5.22 10.41 -8.44
CA LYS A 96 -5.08 10.93 -7.08
C LYS A 96 -5.97 10.16 -6.12
N GLY A 97 -5.51 10.05 -4.88
CA GLY A 97 -6.19 9.19 -3.93
C GLY A 97 -5.58 9.22 -2.54
N ASN A 98 -6.22 8.46 -1.65
CA ASN A 98 -5.77 8.30 -0.28
C ASN A 98 -5.24 6.88 -0.06
N GLY A 99 -3.99 6.74 0.39
CA GLY A 99 -3.34 5.45 0.55
C GLY A 99 -2.04 5.53 1.31
N HIS A 100 -1.28 4.43 1.32
CA HIS A 100 0.06 4.38 1.90
C HIS A 100 0.90 3.33 1.18
N ASP A 101 2.21 3.53 1.23
CA ASP A 101 3.17 2.49 0.87
C ASP A 101 3.12 1.38 1.93
N LEU A 102 3.38 0.14 1.54
CA LEU A 102 3.55 -0.93 2.52
C LEU A 102 4.91 -0.77 3.17
N LYS A 103 4.94 -0.71 4.50
CA LYS A 103 6.19 -0.58 5.28
C LYS A 103 7.27 -1.54 4.80
N HIS A 104 6.88 -2.77 4.48
CA HIS A 104 7.70 -3.73 3.78
C HIS A 104 6.93 -4.24 2.55
N PRO A 105 7.40 -4.00 1.32
CA PRO A 105 6.79 -4.53 0.12
C PRO A 105 6.70 -6.06 0.15
N ILE A 106 5.57 -6.62 -0.30
CA ILE A 106 5.29 -8.06 -0.19
C ILE A 106 5.69 -8.76 -1.48
N LEU A 107 6.62 -9.72 -1.41
CA LEU A 107 7.02 -10.55 -2.55
C LEU A 107 5.85 -11.45 -2.98
N LEU A 108 5.45 -11.35 -4.26
CA LEU A 108 4.30 -12.07 -4.80
C LEU A 108 4.67 -13.36 -5.54
N ASN A 109 5.91 -13.47 -6.02
CA ASN A 109 6.37 -14.59 -6.86
C ASN A 109 6.07 -15.98 -6.29
N ASN A 110 6.14 -16.11 -4.97
CA ASN A 110 6.02 -17.40 -4.27
C ASN A 110 4.58 -17.66 -3.78
N LEU A 111 3.64 -16.75 -4.06
CA LEU A 111 2.26 -16.91 -3.63
C LEU A 111 1.50 -17.83 -4.58
N PRO A 112 0.63 -18.71 -4.04
CA PRO A 112 -0.28 -19.51 -4.86
C PRO A 112 -1.09 -18.62 -5.81
N GLU A 113 -1.32 -19.11 -7.03
CA GLU A 113 -2.09 -18.42 -8.08
C GLU A 113 -1.47 -17.12 -8.63
N PHE A 114 -0.28 -16.69 -8.16
CA PHE A 114 0.33 -15.45 -8.66
C PHE A 114 0.72 -15.55 -10.14
N ASP A 115 1.27 -16.69 -10.59
CA ASP A 115 1.63 -16.86 -12.00
C ASP A 115 0.39 -16.80 -12.91
N ASP A 116 -0.74 -17.35 -12.45
CA ASP A 116 -2.01 -17.30 -13.17
C ASP A 116 -2.59 -15.89 -13.17
N PHE A 117 -2.53 -15.19 -12.04
CA PHE A 117 -2.89 -13.77 -11.94
C PHE A 117 -2.04 -12.88 -12.86
N LYS A 118 -0.73 -13.14 -12.94
CA LYS A 118 0.18 -12.43 -13.84
C LYS A 118 -0.23 -12.63 -15.29
N LYS A 119 -0.60 -13.85 -15.70
CA LYS A 119 -1.12 -14.14 -17.05
C LYS A 119 -2.45 -13.44 -17.29
N PHE A 120 -3.37 -13.49 -16.33
CA PHE A 120 -4.64 -12.75 -16.38
C PHE A 120 -4.42 -11.24 -16.62
N CYS A 121 -3.41 -10.67 -15.98
CA CYS A 121 -3.01 -9.27 -16.15
C CYS A 121 -2.26 -8.99 -17.49
N GLY A 122 -2.21 -9.95 -18.42
CA GLY A 122 -1.48 -9.84 -19.68
C GLY A 122 0.04 -9.75 -19.48
N ASN A 123 0.58 -10.48 -18.50
CA ASN A 123 1.96 -10.35 -18.03
C ASN A 123 2.33 -8.90 -17.68
N PHE A 124 1.36 -8.17 -17.13
CA PHE A 124 1.44 -6.75 -16.80
C PHE A 124 1.66 -5.79 -18.00
N GLY A 125 1.47 -6.26 -19.24
CA GLY A 125 1.55 -5.42 -20.43
C GLY A 125 0.39 -4.41 -20.58
N ILE A 126 -0.71 -4.60 -19.84
CA ILE A 126 -1.93 -3.80 -19.96
C ILE A 126 -1.82 -2.48 -19.17
N GLY A 127 -0.99 -2.43 -18.12
CA GLY A 127 -0.87 -1.29 -17.21
C GLY A 127 -2.06 -1.19 -16.24
N PHE A 128 -2.76 -0.05 -16.26
CA PHE A 128 -3.92 0.19 -15.39
C PHE A 128 -5.15 -0.62 -15.83
N GLN A 129 -5.63 -1.52 -14.97
CA GLN A 129 -6.77 -2.38 -15.30
C GLN A 129 -7.59 -2.82 -14.09
N ASN A 130 -8.83 -3.21 -14.33
CA ASN A 130 -9.70 -3.85 -13.33
C ASN A 130 -9.30 -5.32 -13.16
N ILE A 131 -9.20 -5.77 -11.92
CA ILE A 131 -8.83 -7.14 -11.54
C ILE A 131 -9.89 -7.84 -10.69
N SER A 132 -11.08 -7.24 -10.53
CA SER A 132 -12.16 -7.76 -9.68
C SER A 132 -12.56 -9.20 -10.03
N ASN A 133 -12.40 -9.61 -11.29
CA ASN A 133 -12.81 -10.92 -11.79
C ASN A 133 -11.76 -12.02 -11.60
N HIS A 134 -10.70 -11.78 -10.84
CA HIS A 134 -9.68 -12.79 -10.53
C HIS A 134 -9.56 -12.98 -9.00
N ASN A 135 -9.50 -14.23 -8.54
CA ASN A 135 -9.48 -14.58 -7.11
C ASN A 135 -8.31 -13.92 -6.36
N PHE A 136 -7.14 -13.84 -7.01
CA PHE A 136 -5.96 -13.17 -6.46
C PHE A 136 -6.18 -11.70 -6.05
N SER A 137 -7.21 -11.01 -6.59
CA SER A 137 -7.57 -9.67 -6.12
C SER A 137 -8.01 -9.65 -4.65
N GLN A 138 -8.65 -10.72 -4.18
CA GLN A 138 -9.02 -10.90 -2.77
C GLN A 138 -7.78 -11.20 -1.92
N THR A 139 -6.82 -11.96 -2.44
CA THR A 139 -5.52 -12.18 -1.79
C THR A 139 -4.77 -10.87 -1.59
N LEU A 140 -4.73 -10.00 -2.61
CA LEU A 140 -4.14 -8.66 -2.46
C LEU A 140 -4.88 -7.85 -1.38
N TYR A 141 -6.21 -7.91 -1.36
CA TYR A 141 -7.02 -7.20 -0.39
C TYR A 141 -6.85 -7.72 1.05
N SER A 142 -6.62 -9.03 1.25
CA SER A 142 -6.43 -9.60 2.58
C SER A 142 -5.14 -9.10 3.24
N TYR A 143 -4.04 -9.01 2.51
CA TYR A 143 -2.79 -8.44 3.01
C TYR A 143 -2.97 -7.01 3.53
N ILE A 144 -3.77 -6.20 2.83
CA ILE A 144 -4.06 -4.83 3.26
C ILE A 144 -4.89 -4.80 4.54
N ASN A 145 -5.88 -5.68 4.66
CA ASN A 145 -6.73 -5.71 5.86
C ASN A 145 -5.98 -6.20 7.10
N GLU A 146 -5.10 -7.19 6.94
CA GLU A 146 -4.23 -7.68 8.02
C GLU A 146 -3.32 -6.55 8.53
N ILE A 147 -2.70 -5.81 7.61
CA ILE A 147 -1.88 -4.65 7.94
C ILE A 147 -2.73 -3.60 8.68
N LYS A 148 -3.91 -3.26 8.16
CA LYS A 148 -4.83 -2.30 8.78
C LYS A 148 -5.26 -2.72 10.19
N LEU A 149 -5.48 -4.01 10.42
CA LEU A 149 -5.82 -4.54 11.73
C LEU A 149 -4.65 -4.39 12.70
N ASN A 150 -3.43 -4.73 12.27
CA ASN A 150 -2.22 -4.59 13.07
C ASN A 150 -1.94 -3.13 13.47
N HIS A 151 -2.10 -2.18 12.54
CA HIS A 151 -1.98 -0.75 12.87
C HIS A 151 -2.99 -0.31 13.93
N LYS A 152 -4.27 -0.68 13.79
CA LYS A 152 -5.29 -0.36 14.80
C LYS A 152 -4.97 -0.92 16.17
N LEU A 153 -4.44 -2.14 16.24
CA LEU A 153 -4.03 -2.77 17.49
C LEU A 153 -2.83 -2.03 18.11
N LEU A 154 -1.86 -1.63 17.29
CA LEU A 154 -0.69 -0.86 17.75
C LEU A 154 -1.10 0.52 18.27
N ASP A 155 -1.94 1.26 17.54
CA ASP A 155 -2.44 2.57 17.96
C ASP A 155 -3.18 2.48 19.30
N ARG A 156 -4.01 1.44 19.45
CA ARG A 156 -4.73 1.17 20.70
C ARG A 156 -3.76 0.86 21.85
N LYS A 157 -2.71 0.08 21.60
CA LYS A 157 -1.67 -0.22 22.60
C LYS A 157 -0.95 1.05 23.06
N ILE A 158 -0.50 1.88 22.12
CA ILE A 158 0.18 3.15 22.41
C ILE A 158 -0.73 4.09 23.23
N PHE A 159 -2.01 4.18 22.86
CA PHE A 159 -2.99 4.95 23.61
C PHE A 159 -3.13 4.46 25.06
N LEU A 160 -3.28 3.14 25.27
CA LEU A 160 -3.40 2.55 26.61
C LEU A 160 -2.14 2.74 27.46
N GLU A 161 -0.95 2.63 26.88
CA GLU A 161 0.31 2.87 27.58
C GLU A 161 0.42 4.31 28.10
N LYS A 162 -0.05 5.29 27.31
CA LYS A 162 -0.10 6.71 27.74
C LYS A 162 -1.07 6.92 28.90
N GLU A 163 -2.27 6.35 28.83
CA GLU A 163 -3.27 6.42 29.90
C GLU A 163 -2.77 5.78 31.20
N ILE A 164 -2.18 4.57 31.13
CA ILE A 164 -1.59 3.89 32.28
C ILE A 164 -0.48 4.75 32.92
N HIS A 165 0.38 5.36 32.09
CA HIS A 165 1.44 6.22 32.59
C HIS A 165 0.88 7.46 33.32
N GLN A 166 -0.17 8.09 32.78
CA GLN A 166 -0.84 9.21 33.44
C GLN A 166 -1.48 8.81 34.78
N LEU A 167 -2.19 7.67 34.82
CA LEU A 167 -2.79 7.14 36.04
C LEU A 167 -1.73 6.84 37.12
N ASN A 168 -0.61 6.23 36.74
CA ASN A 168 0.48 5.95 37.67
C ASN A 168 1.06 7.23 38.28
N ASN A 169 1.24 8.29 37.47
CA ASN A 169 1.71 9.59 37.95
C ASN A 169 0.71 10.22 38.94
N ILE A 170 -0.60 10.10 38.67
CA ILE A 170 -1.65 10.56 39.60
C ILE A 170 -1.59 9.79 40.93
N ILE A 171 -1.50 8.46 40.89
CA ILE A 171 -1.40 7.63 42.10
C ILE A 171 -0.18 8.01 42.92
N LEU A 172 0.99 8.10 42.29
CA LEU A 172 2.24 8.49 42.94
C LEU A 172 2.12 9.85 43.63
N SER A 173 1.52 10.85 42.96
CA SER A 173 1.32 12.19 43.54
C SER A 173 0.42 12.17 44.79
N ASN A 174 -0.67 11.40 44.76
CA ASN A 174 -1.61 11.26 45.87
C ASN A 174 -1.01 10.50 47.08
N GLU A 175 -0.09 9.56 46.86
CA GLU A 175 0.62 8.85 47.93
C GLU A 175 1.63 9.76 48.65
N THR A 176 2.30 10.66 47.93
CA THR A 176 3.18 11.68 48.53
C THR A 176 2.42 12.67 49.41
N GLU A 177 1.23 13.10 49.00
CA GLU A 177 0.39 14.02 49.80
C GLU A 177 -0.14 13.38 51.08
N LYS A 178 -0.45 12.09 51.07
CA LYS A 178 -0.89 11.35 52.26
C LYS A 178 0.22 11.08 53.28
N LYS A 179 1.49 11.05 52.86
CA LYS A 179 2.65 10.89 53.77
C LYS A 179 3.10 12.20 54.43
N CYS A 180 2.68 13.35 53.89
CA CYS A 180 3.03 14.68 54.43
C CYS A 180 1.94 15.28 55.33
N ARG A 181 0.86 14.55 55.59
CA ARG A 181 -0.19 14.89 56.58
C ARG A 181 -0.08 13.97 57.77
#